data_AF-F6H101-F1
#
_entry.id   AF-F6H101-F1
#
_cell.length_a   1.000
_cell.length_b   1.000
_cell.length_c   1.000
_cell.angle_alpha   90.00
_cell.angle_beta   90.00
_cell.angle_gamma   90.00
#
_symmetry.space_group_name_H-M   'P 1'
#
loop_
_entity.id
_entity.type
_entity.pdbx_description
1 polymer ?
#
loop_
_entity_poly.entity_id
_entity_poly.type
_entity_poly.pdbx_seq_one_letter_code
_entity_poly.pdbx_strand_id
1 'polypeptide(L)'
;MAQCIPGLNHPKTLSGNVLSSISYCKTGPRWIKFLTMSSQQHQSQQLSLDALISSNRKEEVIGAVRHSLSNCLSETNLHLTVPALKSKTRGKVRDVYDGGDYLVLVTTDRQSAFDRVLASIPFKGQVLNETSLWWFDKTQHIAPNAVVSAPDKNVTIAKKCSVFPVEFVVRGYVTGSTDTSLWTVYKNGVRNYCGNALPDGMVKNQKLPANILTPTTKAADHDVPIAPDEIVKLGLMTQADYDEVSRKALSLFEYGQHVALEHGLILVDTKYEFGKGSDGTVLLIDEVHTPDSSRYWIANSYEERFRNGIEPENVDKEFLRLWFREHCNPYEDEVLPDAPTELVSELAWRIWKSIKGAPKIKE
;
A
#
# COMPACT_ATOMS: atom_id res chain seq x y z
N MET A 1 49.16 -11.76 39.72
CA MET A 1 49.60 -13.18 39.59
C MET A 1 48.55 -13.91 38.77
N ALA A 2 48.86 -14.74 37.78
CA ALA A 2 50.12 -14.94 37.05
C ALA A 2 49.83 -15.74 35.75
N GLN A 3 50.57 -15.46 34.66
CA GLN A 3 51.01 -16.39 33.57
C GLN A 3 49.97 -17.29 32.83
N CYS A 4 50.26 -17.88 31.66
CA CYS A 4 50.88 -17.42 30.41
C CYS A 4 50.61 -18.45 29.28
N ILE A 5 50.51 -17.97 28.03
CA ILE A 5 50.61 -18.72 26.74
C ILE A 5 52.01 -19.38 26.55
N PRO A 6 52.34 -20.25 25.53
CA PRO A 6 51.79 -20.32 24.14
C PRO A 6 51.75 -21.73 23.43
N GLY A 7 51.37 -21.74 22.13
CA GLY A 7 51.61 -22.84 21.15
C GLY A 7 50.60 -22.80 19.97
N LEU A 8 50.92 -22.33 18.75
CA LEU A 8 51.70 -22.95 17.65
C LEU A 8 51.01 -24.19 17.04
N ASN A 9 50.87 -24.38 15.71
CA ASN A 9 51.58 -23.75 14.58
C ASN A 9 50.84 -23.80 13.21
N HIS A 10 51.23 -22.93 12.28
CA HIS A 10 51.05 -23.06 10.80
C HIS A 10 52.19 -23.96 10.22
N PRO A 11 52.33 -24.28 8.90
CA PRO A 11 51.96 -23.56 7.65
C PRO A 11 51.22 -24.50 6.64
N LYS A 12 51.20 -24.45 5.30
CA LYS A 12 51.97 -23.77 4.21
C LYS A 12 51.07 -23.36 3.01
N THR A 13 51.64 -22.53 2.14
CA THR A 13 51.17 -22.18 0.79
C THR A 13 51.57 -23.24 -0.27
N LEU A 14 50.94 -23.17 -1.46
CA LEU A 14 51.59 -23.52 -2.73
C LEU A 14 50.99 -22.69 -3.89
N SER A 15 51.83 -22.34 -4.86
CA SER A 15 51.49 -21.53 -6.04
C SER A 15 52.00 -22.20 -7.32
N GLY A 16 51.39 -21.92 -8.47
CA GLY A 16 51.81 -22.49 -9.74
C GLY A 16 51.22 -21.80 -10.97
N ASN A 17 52.02 -20.94 -11.62
CA ASN A 17 51.76 -20.47 -12.99
C ASN A 17 52.46 -21.42 -13.98
N VAL A 18 51.80 -21.75 -15.09
CA VAL A 18 52.46 -22.21 -16.32
C VAL A 18 51.80 -21.49 -17.51
N LEU A 19 52.62 -21.10 -18.49
CA LEU A 19 52.24 -20.33 -19.68
C LEU A 19 52.27 -21.19 -20.96
N SER A 20 51.84 -20.56 -22.06
CA SER A 20 51.77 -21.06 -23.45
C SER A 20 50.48 -21.83 -23.81
N SER A 21 49.98 -21.77 -25.05
CA SER A 21 50.58 -21.18 -26.27
C SER A 21 49.63 -20.23 -27.02
N ILE A 22 50.20 -19.36 -27.86
CA ILE A 22 49.46 -18.43 -28.74
C ILE A 22 49.12 -19.15 -30.06
N SER A 23 47.90 -18.95 -30.55
CA SER A 23 47.53 -19.19 -31.94
C SER A 23 46.69 -18.02 -32.46
N TYR A 24 47.18 -17.35 -33.52
CA TYR A 24 46.46 -16.26 -34.19
C TYR A 24 45.62 -16.82 -35.34
N CYS A 25 44.35 -16.41 -35.42
CA CYS A 25 43.66 -16.35 -36.71
C CYS A 25 42.75 -15.11 -36.75
N LYS A 26 42.74 -14.40 -37.88
CA LYS A 26 41.96 -13.16 -38.09
C LYS A 26 40.86 -13.40 -39.12
N THR A 27 39.60 -13.17 -38.75
CA THR A 27 38.52 -12.85 -39.69
C THR A 27 37.56 -11.82 -39.08
N GLY A 28 36.95 -10.99 -39.95
CA GLY A 28 36.14 -9.85 -39.56
C GLY A 28 34.72 -10.16 -39.05
N PRO A 29 33.91 -9.13 -38.77
CA PRO A 29 32.72 -9.23 -37.94
C PRO A 29 31.48 -9.75 -38.66
N ARG A 30 30.61 -10.44 -37.91
CA ARG A 30 29.18 -10.58 -38.21
C ARG A 30 28.35 -10.19 -36.98
N TRP A 31 27.63 -9.08 -37.10
CA TRP A 31 26.52 -8.74 -36.22
C TRP A 31 25.29 -9.60 -36.54
N ILE A 32 24.20 -9.39 -35.79
CA ILE A 32 22.85 -9.97 -35.97
C ILE A 32 22.69 -11.42 -35.49
N LYS A 33 22.34 -11.58 -34.19
CA LYS A 33 21.18 -12.36 -33.69
C LYS A 33 21.10 -12.36 -32.15
N PHE A 34 20.49 -11.32 -31.57
CA PHE A 34 20.03 -11.29 -30.17
C PHE A 34 18.76 -10.42 -30.09
N LEU A 35 17.65 -10.91 -30.65
CA LEU A 35 16.40 -10.14 -30.74
C LEU A 35 15.14 -11.02 -30.92
N THR A 36 15.03 -12.10 -30.14
CA THR A 36 13.90 -13.06 -30.23
C THR A 36 13.43 -13.66 -28.89
N MET A 37 13.91 -13.18 -27.73
CA MET A 37 13.49 -13.72 -26.41
C MET A 37 12.66 -12.77 -25.54
N SER A 38 12.55 -11.47 -25.85
CA SER A 38 11.67 -10.55 -25.11
C SER A 38 10.20 -10.63 -25.54
N SER A 39 9.93 -10.98 -26.80
CA SER A 39 8.57 -11.01 -27.36
C SER A 39 7.67 -12.04 -26.69
N GLN A 40 8.17 -13.25 -26.41
CA GLN A 40 7.37 -14.33 -25.82
C GLN A 40 6.94 -14.03 -24.37
N GLN A 41 7.80 -13.41 -23.56
CA GLN A 41 7.41 -12.99 -22.20
C GLN A 41 6.34 -11.89 -22.25
N HIS A 42 6.55 -10.82 -23.02
CA HIS A 42 5.54 -9.76 -23.19
C HIS A 42 4.19 -10.31 -23.67
N GLN A 43 4.20 -11.19 -24.68
CA GLN A 43 2.99 -11.77 -25.23
C GLN A 43 2.25 -12.68 -24.21
N SER A 44 2.98 -13.39 -23.34
CA SER A 44 2.39 -14.18 -22.24
C SER A 44 1.76 -13.33 -21.14
N GLN A 45 2.38 -12.19 -20.77
CA GLN A 45 1.81 -11.27 -19.77
C GLN A 45 0.58 -10.54 -20.33
N GLN A 46 0.63 -10.10 -21.59
CA GLN A 46 -0.49 -9.45 -22.26
C GLN A 46 -1.73 -10.35 -22.32
N LEU A 47 -1.55 -11.62 -22.72
CA LEU A 47 -2.61 -12.65 -22.69
C LEU A 47 -3.23 -12.87 -21.30
N SER A 48 -2.47 -12.71 -20.20
CA SER A 48 -3.04 -12.85 -18.85
C SER A 48 -3.93 -11.67 -18.44
N LEU A 49 -3.64 -10.46 -18.94
CA LEU A 49 -4.44 -9.27 -18.62
C LEU A 49 -5.70 -9.21 -19.49
N ASP A 50 -5.61 -9.58 -20.76
CA ASP A 50 -6.78 -9.70 -21.64
C ASP A 50 -7.78 -10.76 -21.13
N ALA A 51 -7.28 -11.85 -20.54
CA ALA A 51 -8.11 -12.84 -19.85
C ALA A 51 -8.80 -12.30 -18.57
N LEU A 52 -8.15 -11.39 -17.83
CA LEU A 52 -8.74 -10.69 -16.68
C LEU A 52 -9.79 -9.65 -17.10
N ILE A 53 -9.73 -9.16 -18.34
CA ILE A 53 -10.66 -8.18 -18.92
C ILE A 53 -11.88 -8.85 -19.60
N SER A 54 -11.93 -10.18 -19.65
CA SER A 54 -13.06 -10.94 -20.22
C SER A 54 -14.41 -10.52 -19.59
N SER A 55 -15.34 -10.07 -20.45
CA SER A 55 -16.63 -9.47 -20.07
C SER A 55 -17.42 -10.32 -19.08
N ASN A 56 -17.50 -11.62 -19.35
CA ASN A 56 -18.22 -12.60 -18.55
C ASN A 56 -17.77 -12.59 -17.08
N ARG A 57 -16.48 -12.42 -16.80
CA ARG A 57 -15.95 -12.40 -15.42
C ARG A 57 -16.26 -11.08 -14.69
N LYS A 58 -16.35 -9.96 -15.41
CA LYS A 58 -16.88 -8.71 -14.83
C LYS A 58 -18.38 -8.85 -14.53
N GLU A 59 -19.13 -9.47 -15.43
CA GLU A 59 -20.58 -9.73 -15.28
C GLU A 59 -20.87 -10.70 -14.14
N GLU A 60 -20.10 -11.78 -13.97
CA GLU A 60 -20.15 -12.71 -12.84
C GLU A 60 -19.94 -11.99 -11.50
N VAL A 61 -18.87 -11.19 -11.38
CA VAL A 61 -18.56 -10.47 -10.12
C VAL A 61 -19.60 -9.39 -9.83
N ILE A 62 -20.02 -8.60 -10.82
CA ILE A 62 -21.11 -7.61 -10.64
C ILE A 62 -22.43 -8.31 -10.30
N GLY A 63 -22.70 -9.48 -10.87
CA GLY A 63 -23.83 -10.33 -10.50
C GLY A 63 -23.78 -10.72 -9.02
N ALA A 64 -22.67 -11.30 -8.55
CA ALA A 64 -22.49 -11.69 -7.15
C ALA A 64 -22.60 -10.50 -6.17
N VAL A 65 -22.00 -9.35 -6.52
CA VAL A 65 -22.10 -8.11 -5.73
C VAL A 65 -23.54 -7.61 -5.65
N ARG A 66 -24.27 -7.56 -6.77
CA ARG A 66 -25.68 -7.12 -6.80
C ARG A 66 -26.60 -8.00 -5.94
N HIS A 67 -26.39 -9.32 -5.94
CA HIS A 67 -27.11 -10.24 -5.05
C HIS A 67 -26.73 -10.10 -3.56
N SER A 68 -25.63 -9.39 -3.25
CA SER A 68 -25.06 -9.29 -1.90
C SER A 68 -25.19 -7.90 -1.26
N LEU A 69 -25.84 -6.93 -1.93
CA LEU A 69 -26.01 -5.55 -1.46
C LEU A 69 -26.66 -5.49 -0.07
N SER A 70 -27.70 -6.30 0.18
CA SER A 70 -28.38 -6.41 1.48
C SER A 70 -27.56 -7.08 2.58
N ASN A 71 -26.45 -7.73 2.22
CA ASN A 71 -25.71 -8.65 3.08
C ASN A 71 -24.34 -8.10 3.50
N CYS A 72 -24.11 -6.79 3.31
CA CYS A 72 -22.87 -6.12 3.69
C CYS A 72 -22.63 -6.19 5.20
N LEU A 73 -21.41 -6.53 5.63
CA LEU A 73 -20.99 -6.45 7.03
C LEU A 73 -20.75 -4.97 7.40
N SER A 74 -21.80 -4.24 7.77
CA SER A 74 -21.74 -2.81 8.07
C SER A 74 -21.38 -2.49 9.53
N GLU A 75 -21.64 -3.40 10.47
CA GLU A 75 -21.33 -3.26 11.90
C GLU A 75 -21.28 -4.65 12.58
N THR A 76 -20.43 -4.79 13.60
CA THR A 76 -20.34 -5.97 14.45
C THR A 76 -20.50 -5.62 15.93
N ASN A 77 -20.85 -6.56 16.79
CA ASN A 77 -21.00 -6.33 18.23
C ASN A 77 -20.40 -7.44 19.10
N LEU A 78 -19.21 -7.93 18.76
CA LEU A 78 -18.58 -9.11 19.38
C LEU A 78 -18.39 -9.00 20.91
N HIS A 79 -18.16 -7.80 21.44
CA HIS A 79 -18.14 -7.54 22.90
C HIS A 79 -19.42 -7.91 23.67
N LEU A 80 -20.56 -8.10 22.98
CA LEU A 80 -21.82 -8.54 23.61
C LEU A 80 -21.96 -10.08 23.66
N THR A 81 -21.12 -10.82 22.93
CA THR A 81 -21.24 -12.27 22.75
C THR A 81 -19.95 -13.05 23.07
N VAL A 82 -18.80 -12.38 23.13
CA VAL A 82 -17.49 -12.96 23.42
C VAL A 82 -16.95 -12.37 24.72
N PRO A 83 -17.06 -13.06 25.88
CA PRO A 83 -16.74 -12.48 27.20
C PRO A 83 -15.31 -11.98 27.41
N ALA A 84 -14.37 -12.33 26.52
CA ALA A 84 -12.99 -11.84 26.56
C ALA A 84 -12.83 -10.42 25.95
N LEU A 85 -13.81 -9.93 25.18
CA LEU A 85 -13.75 -8.65 24.48
C LEU A 85 -14.41 -7.55 25.31
N LYS A 86 -13.60 -6.67 25.91
CA LYS A 86 -14.01 -5.75 26.98
C LYS A 86 -14.69 -4.48 26.50
N SER A 87 -14.38 -4.04 25.28
CA SER A 87 -14.86 -2.78 24.70
C SER A 87 -14.83 -2.86 23.17
N LYS A 88 -15.50 -1.89 22.52
CA LYS A 88 -15.53 -1.71 21.07
C LYS A 88 -15.18 -0.25 20.74
N THR A 89 -14.31 -0.05 19.76
CA THR A 89 -14.06 1.23 19.10
C THR A 89 -14.46 1.11 17.64
N ARG A 90 -15.41 1.93 17.18
CA ARG A 90 -15.88 1.96 15.78
C ARG A 90 -15.07 2.99 14.98
N GLY A 91 -14.11 2.53 14.20
CA GLY A 91 -13.42 3.35 13.20
C GLY A 91 -14.24 3.47 11.90
N LYS A 92 -13.75 4.29 10.95
CA LYS A 92 -14.42 4.51 9.66
C LYS A 92 -14.69 3.19 8.90
N VAL A 93 -13.68 2.32 8.80
CA VAL A 93 -13.73 1.02 8.08
C VAL A 93 -13.60 -0.22 8.98
N ARG A 94 -12.98 -0.11 10.16
CA ARG A 94 -12.74 -1.24 11.09
C ARG A 94 -13.50 -1.07 12.40
N ASP A 95 -14.09 -2.15 12.90
CA ASP A 95 -14.53 -2.28 14.29
C ASP A 95 -13.40 -2.95 15.08
N VAL A 96 -12.95 -2.32 16.17
CA VAL A 96 -11.79 -2.77 16.97
C VAL A 96 -12.25 -3.16 18.36
N TYR A 97 -11.78 -4.29 18.87
CA TYR A 97 -12.13 -4.80 20.21
C TYR A 97 -10.90 -5.02 21.08
N ASP A 98 -11.01 -4.66 22.36
CA ASP A 98 -9.97 -4.91 23.37
C ASP A 98 -10.08 -6.33 23.95
N GLY A 99 -9.11 -7.19 23.65
CA GLY A 99 -9.00 -8.56 24.15
C GLY A 99 -7.99 -8.75 25.29
N GLY A 100 -7.62 -7.70 26.03
CA GLY A 100 -6.57 -7.76 27.04
C GLY A 100 -5.19 -7.44 26.45
N ASP A 101 -4.42 -8.47 26.07
CA ASP A 101 -3.08 -8.31 25.49
C ASP A 101 -3.11 -8.11 23.96
N TYR A 102 -4.25 -8.43 23.36
CA TYR A 102 -4.49 -8.40 21.91
C TYR A 102 -5.62 -7.42 21.55
N LEU A 103 -5.63 -7.01 20.28
CA LEU A 103 -6.76 -6.37 19.63
C LEU A 103 -7.38 -7.36 18.63
N VAL A 104 -8.71 -7.38 18.55
CA VAL A 104 -9.43 -8.04 17.45
C VAL A 104 -9.90 -6.94 16.50
N LEU A 105 -9.38 -6.95 15.28
CA LEU A 105 -9.68 -6.00 14.22
C LEU A 105 -10.66 -6.67 13.26
N VAL A 106 -11.87 -6.12 13.12
CA VAL A 106 -12.87 -6.59 12.16
C VAL A 106 -13.01 -5.57 11.05
N THR A 107 -12.55 -5.92 9.86
CA THR A 107 -12.60 -5.07 8.67
C THR A 107 -13.96 -5.20 8.01
N THR A 108 -14.69 -4.09 7.97
CA THR A 108 -16.11 -4.05 7.59
C THR A 108 -16.28 -3.60 6.13
N ASP A 109 -17.45 -3.85 5.57
CA ASP A 109 -17.80 -3.47 4.19
C ASP A 109 -18.06 -1.95 4.04
N ARG A 110 -18.02 -1.17 5.14
CA ARG A 110 -18.17 0.29 5.12
C ARG A 110 -17.11 0.94 4.22
N GLN A 111 -17.53 1.81 3.32
CA GLN A 111 -16.64 2.67 2.54
C GLN A 111 -16.78 4.11 3.01
N SER A 112 -15.66 4.75 3.34
CA SER A 112 -15.60 6.16 3.75
C SER A 112 -14.76 7.03 2.82
N ALA A 113 -15.20 8.27 2.64
CA ALA A 113 -14.44 9.41 2.12
C ALA A 113 -15.08 10.70 2.64
N PHE A 114 -14.36 11.83 2.62
CA PHE A 114 -14.78 13.08 3.27
C PHE A 114 -15.16 12.86 4.75
N ASP A 115 -14.38 11.97 5.37
CA ASP A 115 -14.46 11.53 6.77
C ASP A 115 -15.79 10.91 7.24
N ARG A 116 -16.76 10.79 6.33
CA ARG A 116 -18.07 10.16 6.49
C ARG A 116 -18.08 8.76 5.86
N VAL A 117 -18.98 7.90 6.33
CA VAL A 117 -19.30 6.63 5.65
C VAL A 117 -20.31 6.92 4.55
N LEU A 118 -19.98 6.56 3.32
CA LEU A 118 -20.74 6.93 2.10
C LEU A 118 -21.56 5.76 1.52
N ALA A 119 -21.11 4.53 1.78
CA ALA A 119 -21.76 3.31 1.30
C ALA A 119 -21.30 2.09 2.12
N SER A 120 -21.97 0.95 1.92
CA SER A 120 -21.38 -0.36 2.18
C SER A 120 -21.18 -1.10 0.86
N ILE A 121 -20.02 -1.75 0.71
CA ILE A 121 -19.57 -2.37 -0.55
C ILE A 121 -19.40 -3.88 -0.29
N PRO A 122 -20.21 -4.76 -0.90
CA PRO A 122 -20.17 -6.19 -0.59
C PRO A 122 -18.76 -6.79 -0.71
N PHE A 123 -18.39 -7.61 0.28
CA PHE A 123 -17.10 -8.32 0.39
C PHE A 123 -15.85 -7.44 0.56
N LYS A 124 -15.97 -6.11 0.55
CA LYS A 124 -14.84 -5.17 0.72
C LYS A 124 -14.04 -5.47 1.99
N GLY A 125 -14.69 -5.77 3.11
CA GLY A 125 -14.04 -6.06 4.38
C GLY A 125 -13.12 -7.29 4.31
N GLN A 126 -13.51 -8.30 3.55
CA GLN A 126 -12.73 -9.51 3.31
C GLN A 126 -11.53 -9.20 2.41
N VAL A 127 -11.78 -8.50 1.30
CA VAL A 127 -10.75 -8.09 0.34
C VAL A 127 -9.61 -7.32 1.02
N LEU A 128 -9.94 -6.29 1.80
CA LEU A 128 -8.93 -5.42 2.42
C LEU A 128 -8.13 -6.16 3.51
N ASN A 129 -8.79 -7.02 4.29
CA ASN A 129 -8.15 -7.82 5.34
C ASN A 129 -7.24 -8.91 4.75
N GLU A 130 -7.72 -9.70 3.78
CA GLU A 130 -6.91 -10.71 3.09
C GLU A 130 -5.74 -10.09 2.30
N THR A 131 -5.94 -8.91 1.70
CA THR A 131 -4.86 -8.13 1.04
C THR A 131 -3.81 -7.71 2.05
N SER A 132 -4.22 -7.13 3.19
CA SER A 132 -3.28 -6.73 4.25
C SER A 132 -2.51 -7.92 4.81
N LEU A 133 -3.18 -9.04 5.09
CA LEU A 133 -2.55 -10.27 5.58
C LEU A 133 -1.51 -10.82 4.58
N TRP A 134 -1.81 -10.76 3.28
CA TRP A 134 -0.86 -11.15 2.24
C TRP A 134 0.38 -10.23 2.20
N TRP A 135 0.20 -8.91 2.29
CA TRP A 135 1.32 -7.97 2.35
C TRP A 135 2.11 -8.08 3.66
N PHE A 136 1.44 -8.31 4.79
CA PHE A 136 2.09 -8.58 6.08
C PHE A 136 2.99 -9.83 6.01
N ASP A 137 2.61 -10.89 5.27
CA ASP A 137 3.46 -12.05 4.99
C ASP A 137 4.68 -11.69 4.12
N LYS A 138 4.49 -10.98 3.00
CA LYS A 138 5.61 -10.65 2.10
C LYS A 138 6.59 -9.65 2.71
N THR A 139 6.13 -8.75 3.57
CA THR A 139 6.95 -7.66 4.11
C THR A 139 7.62 -7.94 5.45
N GLN A 140 7.45 -9.14 6.05
CA GLN A 140 8.10 -9.50 7.33
C GLN A 140 9.62 -9.29 7.33
N HIS A 141 10.26 -9.48 6.18
CA HIS A 141 11.70 -9.31 5.97
C HIS A 141 12.17 -7.83 5.94
N ILE A 142 11.23 -6.88 5.83
CA ILE A 142 11.47 -5.42 5.84
C ILE A 142 11.04 -4.84 7.19
N ALA A 143 9.84 -5.23 7.65
CA ALA A 143 9.30 -4.83 8.94
C ALA A 143 8.52 -6.00 9.57
N PRO A 144 8.83 -6.40 10.83
CA PRO A 144 7.94 -7.27 11.58
C PRO A 144 6.60 -6.54 11.81
N ASN A 145 5.52 -7.29 11.92
CA ASN A 145 4.17 -6.74 12.07
C ASN A 145 3.47 -7.27 13.33
N ALA A 146 2.34 -6.66 13.68
CA ALA A 146 1.60 -7.01 14.89
C ALA A 146 0.66 -8.23 14.77
N VAL A 147 0.50 -8.83 13.58
CA VAL A 147 -0.47 -9.93 13.35
C VAL A 147 -0.10 -11.17 14.17
N VAL A 148 -1.12 -11.83 14.72
CA VAL A 148 -1.02 -13.08 15.48
C VAL A 148 -1.78 -14.22 14.78
N SER A 149 -2.99 -13.94 14.31
CA SER A 149 -3.81 -14.88 13.53
C SER A 149 -4.93 -14.16 12.78
N ALA A 150 -5.53 -14.83 11.81
CA ALA A 150 -6.75 -14.41 11.12
C ALA A 150 -7.76 -15.56 11.15
N PRO A 151 -8.71 -15.57 12.11
CA PRO A 151 -9.65 -16.68 12.28
C PRO A 151 -10.81 -16.67 11.27
N ASP A 152 -11.01 -15.56 10.56
CA ASP A 152 -12.06 -15.35 9.57
C ASP A 152 -11.58 -14.33 8.51
N LYS A 153 -12.16 -14.35 7.30
CA LYS A 153 -11.76 -13.45 6.20
C LYS A 153 -11.87 -11.97 6.55
N ASN A 154 -12.82 -11.55 7.40
CA ASN A 154 -12.97 -10.17 7.86
C ASN A 154 -12.11 -9.84 9.10
N VAL A 155 -11.47 -10.82 9.76
CA VAL A 155 -10.93 -10.67 11.12
C VAL A 155 -9.42 -10.87 11.18
N THR A 156 -8.72 -9.93 11.82
CA THR A 156 -7.31 -10.03 12.19
C THR A 156 -7.14 -9.87 13.70
N ILE A 157 -6.46 -10.81 14.36
CA ILE A 157 -6.02 -10.68 15.75
C ILE A 157 -4.58 -10.17 15.75
N ALA A 158 -4.33 -9.08 16.48
CA ALA A 158 -3.03 -8.42 16.54
C ALA A 158 -2.57 -8.17 17.98
N LYS A 159 -1.25 -8.13 18.20
CA LYS A 159 -0.64 -7.69 19.47
C LYS A 159 -0.96 -6.22 19.72
N LYS A 160 -1.20 -5.84 20.99
CA LYS A 160 -1.17 -4.42 21.37
C LYS A 160 0.26 -3.86 21.25
N CYS A 161 0.34 -2.58 20.91
CA CYS A 161 1.55 -1.79 20.81
C CYS A 161 1.27 -0.33 21.18
N SER A 162 2.31 0.43 21.49
CA SER A 162 2.22 1.88 21.61
C SER A 162 2.29 2.49 20.21
N VAL A 163 1.15 2.92 19.66
CA VAL A 163 1.05 3.47 18.29
C VAL A 163 1.78 4.81 18.23
N PHE A 164 2.62 5.02 17.21
CA PHE A 164 3.21 6.34 16.97
C PHE A 164 2.14 7.29 16.40
N PRO A 165 1.98 8.53 16.91
CA PRO A 165 0.92 9.46 16.51
C PRO A 165 1.20 10.16 15.15
N VAL A 166 1.85 9.46 14.23
CA VAL A 166 2.33 9.93 12.93
C VAL A 166 1.98 8.90 11.87
N GLU A 167 1.35 9.34 10.79
CA GLU A 167 1.07 8.49 9.64
C GLU A 167 2.13 8.69 8.55
N PHE A 168 2.70 7.59 8.07
CA PHE A 168 3.83 7.61 7.15
C PHE A 168 3.33 7.46 5.72
N VAL A 169 2.91 8.58 5.12
CA VAL A 169 2.48 8.62 3.71
C VAL A 169 3.70 8.70 2.80
N VAL A 170 3.92 7.66 1.99
CA VAL A 170 5.00 7.60 0.98
C VAL A 170 4.40 7.77 -0.41
N ARG A 171 5.06 8.57 -1.28
CA ARG A 171 4.58 8.91 -2.62
C ARG A 171 5.63 8.67 -3.68
N GLY A 172 5.21 8.11 -4.82
CA GLY A 172 6.03 7.96 -6.03
C GLY A 172 5.61 8.90 -7.18
N TYR A 173 4.48 9.61 -7.06
CA TYR A 173 3.87 10.39 -8.15
C TYR A 173 3.21 11.70 -7.65
N VAL A 174 3.22 12.72 -8.51
CA VAL A 174 2.64 14.05 -8.24
C VAL A 174 1.14 14.04 -8.57
N THR A 175 0.32 13.48 -7.67
CA THR A 175 -1.13 13.29 -7.91
C THR A 175 -2.02 13.69 -6.73
N GLY A 176 -3.33 13.48 -6.91
CA GLY A 176 -4.41 13.70 -5.96
C GLY A 176 -5.35 14.86 -6.30
N SER A 177 -6.36 15.02 -5.45
CA SER A 177 -7.41 16.04 -5.52
C SER A 177 -7.75 16.69 -4.17
N THR A 178 -7.26 16.13 -3.05
CA THR A 178 -7.44 16.65 -1.69
C THR A 178 -6.38 17.70 -1.37
N ASP A 179 -6.63 18.55 -0.38
CA ASP A 179 -5.73 19.67 -0.05
C ASP A 179 -4.36 19.21 0.45
N THR A 180 -4.30 18.07 1.13
CA THR A 180 -3.08 17.38 1.59
C THR A 180 -2.39 16.52 0.53
N SER A 181 -2.88 16.52 -0.72
CA SER A 181 -2.29 15.74 -1.82
C SER A 181 -1.20 16.50 -2.56
N LEU A 182 -0.19 15.77 -3.03
CA LEU A 182 1.05 16.35 -3.58
C LEU A 182 0.80 17.24 -4.81
N TRP A 183 -0.16 16.89 -5.66
CA TRP A 183 -0.53 17.75 -6.78
C TRP A 183 -1.19 19.06 -6.33
N THR A 184 -2.13 19.02 -5.37
CA THR A 184 -2.85 20.23 -4.93
C THR A 184 -1.89 21.24 -4.31
N VAL A 185 -1.02 20.81 -3.38
CA VAL A 185 -0.04 21.72 -2.76
C VAL A 185 0.96 22.27 -3.80
N TYR A 186 1.44 21.43 -4.71
CA TYR A 186 2.39 21.84 -5.75
C TYR A 186 1.77 22.83 -6.76
N LYS A 187 0.51 22.60 -7.17
CA LYS A 187 -0.27 23.51 -8.01
C LYS A 187 -0.51 24.85 -7.33
N ASN A 188 -0.70 24.84 -6.01
CA ASN A 188 -0.85 26.05 -5.18
C ASN A 188 0.49 26.76 -4.90
N GLY A 189 1.58 26.38 -5.57
CA GLY A 189 2.88 27.05 -5.51
C GLY A 189 3.84 26.53 -4.44
N VAL A 190 3.47 25.49 -3.68
CA VAL A 190 4.37 24.89 -2.68
C VAL A 190 5.55 24.20 -3.38
N ARG A 191 6.77 24.48 -2.89
CA ARG A 191 8.04 23.89 -3.39
C ARG A 191 8.89 23.21 -2.31
N ASN A 192 8.50 23.34 -1.05
CA ASN A 192 9.00 22.49 0.02
C ASN A 192 7.77 21.89 0.71
N TYR A 193 7.63 20.56 0.69
CA TYR A 193 6.49 19.86 1.30
C TYR A 193 7.00 18.76 2.23
N CYS A 194 6.71 18.88 3.53
CA CYS A 194 7.25 18.03 4.58
C CYS A 194 8.79 17.88 4.53
N GLY A 195 9.52 18.98 4.28
CA GLY A 195 10.98 18.98 4.13
C GLY A 195 11.51 18.56 2.75
N ASN A 196 10.66 18.01 1.87
CA ASN A 196 11.07 17.60 0.52
C ASN A 196 11.06 18.79 -0.44
N ALA A 197 12.22 19.11 -1.02
CA ALA A 197 12.31 20.09 -2.10
C ALA A 197 11.73 19.51 -3.41
N LEU A 198 10.75 20.20 -4.00
CA LEU A 198 10.03 19.79 -5.20
C LEU A 198 10.53 20.59 -6.41
N PRO A 199 11.05 19.95 -7.48
CA PRO A 199 11.50 20.63 -8.68
C PRO A 199 10.39 21.44 -9.36
N ASP A 200 10.75 22.56 -10.00
CA ASP A 200 9.82 23.31 -10.86
C ASP A 200 9.50 22.56 -12.17
N GLY A 201 8.41 22.98 -12.81
CA GLY A 201 7.95 22.42 -14.09
C GLY A 201 7.25 21.06 -14.00
N MET A 202 7.09 20.46 -12.82
CA MET A 202 6.35 19.20 -12.67
C MET A 202 4.86 19.35 -13.02
N VAL A 203 4.27 18.30 -13.59
CA VAL A 203 2.87 18.25 -14.04
C VAL A 203 2.07 17.16 -13.30
N LYS A 204 0.73 17.22 -13.37
CA LYS A 204 -0.14 16.25 -12.70
C LYS A 204 0.13 14.83 -13.20
N ASN A 205 0.14 13.88 -12.27
CA ASN A 205 0.35 12.45 -12.47
C ASN A 205 1.76 12.06 -12.94
N GLN A 206 2.72 13.01 -12.93
CA GLN A 206 4.13 12.73 -13.22
C GLN A 206 4.77 11.85 -12.14
N LYS A 207 5.63 10.91 -12.55
CA LYS A 207 6.48 10.14 -11.62
C LYS A 207 7.56 11.03 -10.99
N LEU A 208 7.75 10.92 -9.68
CA LEU A 208 8.82 11.62 -8.95
C LEU A 208 10.20 11.03 -9.29
N PRO A 209 11.28 11.84 -9.21
CA PRO A 209 12.66 11.34 -9.38
C PRO A 209 13.07 10.29 -8.32
N ALA A 210 12.47 10.36 -7.13
CA ALA A 210 12.64 9.40 -6.04
C ALA A 210 11.34 9.34 -5.20
N ASN A 211 11.15 8.26 -4.46
CA ASN A 211 10.04 8.15 -3.50
C ASN A 211 10.25 9.16 -2.35
N ILE A 212 9.21 9.92 -1.99
CA ILE A 212 9.26 10.88 -0.88
C ILE A 212 8.32 10.50 0.25
N LEU A 213 8.70 10.85 1.48
CA LEU A 213 7.86 10.71 2.67
C LEU A 213 7.22 12.07 3.00
N THR A 214 5.89 12.11 3.12
CA THR A 214 5.12 13.31 3.51
C THR A 214 4.26 12.96 4.73
N PRO A 215 4.83 12.87 5.94
CA PRO A 215 4.12 12.38 7.10
C PRO A 215 3.04 13.37 7.56
N THR A 216 2.01 12.83 8.21
CA THR A 216 0.92 13.61 8.83
C THR A 216 0.81 13.31 10.32
N THR A 217 0.35 14.27 11.12
CA THR A 217 -0.05 14.02 12.51
C THR A 217 -1.45 13.42 12.55
N LYS A 218 -1.65 12.42 13.40
CA LYS A 218 -2.94 11.76 13.60
C LYS A 218 -3.83 12.58 14.54
N ALA A 219 -4.41 13.67 14.03
CA ALA A 219 -5.29 14.55 14.79
C ALA A 219 -6.76 14.07 14.78
N ALA A 220 -7.61 14.69 15.61
CA ALA A 220 -9.00 14.25 15.80
C ALA A 220 -9.90 14.55 14.59
N ASP A 221 -9.72 15.72 13.97
CA ASP A 221 -10.64 16.24 12.95
C ASP A 221 -10.17 15.97 11.52
N HIS A 222 -8.87 16.14 11.25
CA HIS A 222 -8.24 15.88 9.94
C HIS A 222 -6.71 15.70 10.07
N ASP A 223 -6.11 14.90 9.19
CA ASP A 223 -4.66 14.64 9.21
C ASP A 223 -3.85 15.83 8.67
N VAL A 224 -2.95 16.39 9.48
CA VAL A 224 -2.18 17.61 9.14
C VAL A 224 -0.77 17.25 8.68
N PRO A 225 -0.29 17.72 7.50
CA PRO A 225 1.10 17.51 7.06
C PRO A 225 2.11 18.16 8.01
N ILE A 226 3.17 17.43 8.36
CA ILE A 226 4.20 17.87 9.32
C ILE A 226 5.61 17.65 8.77
N ALA A 227 6.60 18.46 9.19
CA ALA A 227 7.99 18.26 8.81
C ALA A 227 8.72 17.20 9.67
N PRO A 228 9.74 16.49 9.13
CA PRO A 228 10.52 15.48 9.85
C PRO A 228 11.12 15.95 11.19
N ASP A 229 11.63 17.18 11.24
CA ASP A 229 12.23 17.79 12.42
C ASP A 229 11.17 18.20 13.46
N GLU A 230 9.99 18.62 13.01
CA GLU A 230 8.87 18.95 13.88
C GLU A 230 8.32 17.74 14.63
N ILE A 231 8.28 16.55 14.01
CA ILE A 231 7.88 15.29 14.67
C ILE A 231 8.71 15.02 15.92
N VAL A 232 10.03 15.15 15.81
CA VAL A 232 10.97 14.89 16.92
C VAL A 232 10.94 16.04 17.93
N LYS A 233 10.86 17.29 17.46
CA LYS A 233 10.77 18.51 18.29
C LYS A 233 9.51 18.58 19.15
N LEU A 234 8.38 18.05 18.64
CA LEU A 234 7.12 17.93 19.39
C LEU A 234 7.08 16.68 20.30
N GLY A 235 8.11 15.84 20.29
CA GLY A 235 8.19 14.63 21.11
C GLY A 235 7.25 13.50 20.66
N LEU A 236 6.72 13.57 19.43
CA LEU A 236 5.83 12.54 18.87
C LEU A 236 6.56 11.21 18.65
N MET A 237 7.86 11.28 18.33
CA MET A 237 8.77 10.14 18.17
C MET A 237 10.18 10.53 18.63
N THR A 238 11.02 9.55 18.98
CA THR A 238 12.47 9.79 19.10
C THR A 238 13.10 9.87 17.72
N GLN A 239 14.25 10.53 17.58
CA GLN A 239 15.00 10.56 16.31
C GLN A 239 15.29 9.13 15.79
N ALA A 240 15.72 8.22 16.68
CA ALA A 240 16.03 6.85 16.30
C ALA A 240 14.78 6.07 15.82
N ASP A 241 13.63 6.26 16.48
CA ASP A 241 12.35 5.69 16.04
C ASP A 241 11.93 6.25 14.67
N TYR A 242 12.07 7.57 14.48
CA TYR A 242 11.74 8.22 13.22
C TYR A 242 12.64 7.75 12.06
N ASP A 243 13.95 7.63 12.29
CA ASP A 243 14.93 7.17 11.31
C ASP A 243 14.78 5.68 10.97
N GLU A 244 14.31 4.86 11.91
CA GLU A 244 13.98 3.46 11.64
C GLU A 244 12.67 3.33 10.84
N VAL A 245 11.60 4.00 11.31
CA VAL A 245 10.28 3.93 10.67
C VAL A 245 10.30 4.54 9.27
N SER A 246 10.99 5.67 9.06
CA SER A 246 11.09 6.30 7.74
C SER A 246 11.79 5.40 6.71
N ARG A 247 12.86 4.71 7.11
CA ARG A 247 13.52 3.71 6.25
C ARG A 247 12.61 2.52 5.96
N LYS A 248 11.93 1.98 6.99
CA LYS A 248 10.95 0.89 6.82
C LYS A 248 9.85 1.29 5.83
N ALA A 249 9.22 2.45 6.01
CA ALA A 249 8.18 2.96 5.13
C ALA A 249 8.64 3.09 3.67
N LEU A 250 9.83 3.66 3.43
CA LEU A 250 10.40 3.79 2.08
C LEU A 250 10.69 2.42 1.43
N SER A 251 11.33 1.49 2.16
CA SER A 251 11.63 0.14 1.65
C SER A 251 10.36 -0.69 1.41
N LEU A 252 9.34 -0.58 2.26
CA LEU A 252 8.03 -1.19 2.05
C LEU A 252 7.38 -0.66 0.76
N PHE A 253 7.53 0.63 0.46
CA PHE A 253 6.91 1.26 -0.70
C PHE A 253 7.64 0.94 -2.01
N GLU A 254 8.96 0.83 -1.97
CA GLU A 254 9.78 0.37 -3.10
C GLU A 254 9.47 -1.10 -3.44
N TYR A 255 9.44 -1.97 -2.43
CA TYR A 255 9.03 -3.37 -2.60
C TYR A 255 7.58 -3.51 -3.10
N GLY A 256 6.67 -2.71 -2.54
CA GLY A 256 5.27 -2.64 -2.97
C GLY A 256 5.11 -2.20 -4.43
N GLN A 257 5.86 -1.19 -4.87
CA GLN A 257 5.89 -0.76 -6.28
C GLN A 257 6.40 -1.87 -7.21
N HIS A 258 7.46 -2.58 -6.83
CA HIS A 258 8.01 -3.66 -7.64
C HIS A 258 7.00 -4.80 -7.83
N VAL A 259 6.44 -5.32 -6.74
CA VAL A 259 5.49 -6.44 -6.75
C VAL A 259 4.15 -6.07 -7.41
N ALA A 260 3.68 -4.83 -7.24
CA ALA A 260 2.51 -4.33 -7.96
C ALA A 260 2.73 -4.30 -9.49
N LEU A 261 3.93 -3.85 -9.92
CA LEU A 261 4.26 -3.74 -11.34
C LEU A 261 4.36 -5.09 -12.04
N GLU A 262 4.86 -6.12 -11.35
CA GLU A 262 4.84 -7.52 -11.85
C GLU A 262 3.42 -8.01 -12.19
N HIS A 263 2.41 -7.44 -11.54
CA HIS A 263 0.99 -7.82 -11.65
C HIS A 263 0.14 -6.76 -12.40
N GLY A 264 0.79 -5.84 -13.12
CA GLY A 264 0.13 -4.87 -14.00
C GLY A 264 -0.47 -3.64 -13.28
N LEU A 265 -0.10 -3.40 -12.03
CA LEU A 265 -0.49 -2.22 -11.25
C LEU A 265 0.69 -1.29 -10.98
N ILE A 266 0.42 0.01 -10.83
CA ILE A 266 1.35 0.98 -10.27
C ILE A 266 0.85 1.32 -8.87
N LEU A 267 1.69 1.12 -7.86
CA LEU A 267 1.46 1.66 -6.51
C LEU A 267 1.92 3.13 -6.50
N VAL A 268 0.99 4.05 -6.26
CA VAL A 268 1.15 5.48 -6.60
C VAL A 268 1.53 6.32 -5.38
N ASP A 269 0.75 6.18 -4.32
CA ASP A 269 1.08 6.55 -2.94
C ASP A 269 0.39 5.59 -1.96
N THR A 270 0.92 5.48 -0.74
CA THR A 270 0.37 4.64 0.35
C THR A 270 0.56 5.32 1.69
N LYS A 271 -0.30 4.99 2.64
CA LYS A 271 -0.20 5.33 4.05
C LYS A 271 0.25 4.11 4.86
N TYR A 272 1.19 4.29 5.79
CA TYR A 272 1.51 3.29 6.81
C TYR A 272 1.28 3.84 8.21
N GLU A 273 1.02 2.93 9.16
CA GLU A 273 1.11 3.20 10.59
C GLU A 273 2.05 2.19 11.25
N PHE A 274 2.71 2.62 12.31
CA PHE A 274 3.66 1.82 13.07
C PHE A 274 3.39 1.98 14.57
N GLY A 275 3.75 0.95 15.34
CA GLY A 275 3.71 1.00 16.79
C GLY A 275 4.87 0.24 17.42
N LYS A 276 5.18 0.58 18.67
CA LYS A 276 6.27 -0.02 19.44
C LYS A 276 5.74 -1.12 20.35
N GLY A 277 6.28 -2.33 20.23
CA GLY A 277 5.97 -3.47 21.10
C GLY A 277 6.45 -3.25 22.53
N SER A 278 5.98 -4.09 23.46
CA SER A 278 6.40 -4.06 24.87
C SER A 278 7.87 -4.46 25.09
N ASP A 279 8.49 -5.08 24.09
CA ASP A 279 9.91 -5.38 23.95
C ASP A 279 10.74 -4.22 23.36
N GLY A 280 10.07 -3.16 22.89
CA GLY A 280 10.69 -2.04 22.17
C GLY A 280 10.74 -2.22 20.64
N THR A 281 10.28 -3.33 20.08
CA THR A 281 10.33 -3.60 18.62
C THR A 281 9.37 -2.69 17.86
N VAL A 282 9.85 -2.02 16.80
CA VAL A 282 9.00 -1.27 15.86
C VAL A 282 8.27 -2.22 14.92
N LEU A 283 6.95 -2.32 15.10
CA LEU A 283 6.03 -3.16 14.35
C LEU A 283 5.23 -2.33 13.32
N LEU A 284 5.07 -2.88 12.12
CA LEU A 284 4.07 -2.44 11.14
C LEU A 284 2.67 -2.87 11.60
N ILE A 285 1.70 -1.96 11.51
CA ILE A 285 0.33 -2.17 12.01
C ILE A 285 -0.71 -1.68 10.98
N ASP A 286 -1.97 -1.55 11.41
CA ASP A 286 -3.09 -1.03 10.63
C ASP A 286 -3.40 -1.90 9.38
N GLU A 287 -3.58 -1.30 8.20
CA GLU A 287 -3.75 -2.02 6.92
C GLU A 287 -2.68 -1.63 5.90
N VAL A 288 -2.26 -2.56 5.05
CA VAL A 288 -1.06 -2.41 4.20
C VAL A 288 -1.42 -2.62 2.73
N HIS A 289 -1.04 -1.64 1.90
CA HIS A 289 -1.13 -1.73 0.43
C HIS A 289 -2.53 -2.12 -0.09
N THR A 290 -3.57 -1.57 0.55
CA THR A 290 -4.98 -1.78 0.17
C THR A 290 -5.49 -0.62 -0.71
N PRO A 291 -6.56 -0.78 -1.51
CA PRO A 291 -7.23 0.34 -2.19
C PRO A 291 -7.87 1.39 -1.27
N ASP A 292 -7.92 1.16 0.05
CA ASP A 292 -8.43 2.12 1.02
C ASP A 292 -7.30 2.97 1.64
N SER A 293 -6.09 2.40 1.79
CA SER A 293 -4.86 3.06 2.28
C SER A 293 -3.91 3.56 1.18
N SER A 294 -4.12 3.13 -0.07
CA SER A 294 -3.21 3.33 -1.20
C SER A 294 -3.94 3.74 -2.48
N ARG A 295 -3.26 4.50 -3.34
CA ARG A 295 -3.68 4.74 -4.73
C ARG A 295 -3.02 3.73 -5.66
N TYR A 296 -3.81 3.21 -6.59
CA TYR A 296 -3.36 2.20 -7.56
C TYR A 296 -3.86 2.51 -8.97
N TRP A 297 -2.94 2.53 -9.94
CA TRP A 297 -3.25 2.71 -11.35
C TRP A 297 -3.00 1.43 -12.17
N ILE A 298 -3.69 1.28 -13.30
CA ILE A 298 -3.44 0.20 -14.26
C ILE A 298 -2.20 0.55 -15.10
N ALA A 299 -1.12 -0.24 -14.97
CA ALA A 299 0.20 0.09 -15.47
C ALA A 299 0.27 0.26 -17.01
N ASN A 300 -0.42 -0.59 -17.77
CA ASN A 300 -0.38 -0.55 -19.24
C ASN A 300 -1.05 0.71 -19.84
N SER A 301 -1.90 1.41 -19.08
CA SER A 301 -2.61 2.61 -19.52
C SER A 301 -1.89 3.92 -19.19
N TYR A 302 -0.94 3.89 -18.24
CA TYR A 302 -0.36 5.08 -17.63
C TYR A 302 0.40 5.96 -18.63
N GLU A 303 1.37 5.39 -19.36
CA GLU A 303 2.26 6.16 -20.25
C GLU A 303 1.53 6.78 -21.45
N GLU A 304 0.40 6.21 -21.89
CA GLU A 304 -0.44 6.83 -22.91
C GLU A 304 -1.29 7.96 -22.31
N ARG A 305 -2.02 7.69 -21.21
CA ARG A 305 -2.87 8.68 -20.56
C ARG A 305 -2.06 9.90 -20.10
N PHE A 306 -0.90 9.70 -19.48
CA PHE A 306 0.00 10.76 -19.02
C PHE A 306 0.46 11.68 -20.17
N ARG A 307 0.96 11.11 -21.28
CA ARG A 307 1.37 11.91 -22.46
C ARG A 307 0.22 12.67 -23.11
N ASN A 308 -1.00 12.16 -23.01
CA ASN A 308 -2.21 12.80 -23.53
C ASN A 308 -2.87 13.78 -22.53
N GLY A 309 -2.31 13.96 -21.32
CA GLY A 309 -2.89 14.82 -20.28
C GLY A 309 -4.15 14.27 -19.61
N ILE A 310 -4.41 12.97 -19.75
CA ILE A 310 -5.58 12.25 -19.23
C ILE A 310 -5.25 11.66 -17.86
N GLU A 311 -6.21 11.67 -16.93
CA GLU A 311 -6.06 10.98 -15.63
C GLU A 311 -5.80 9.47 -15.83
N PRO A 312 -4.85 8.84 -15.12
CA PRO A 312 -4.62 7.39 -15.16
C PRO A 312 -5.87 6.56 -14.82
N GLU A 313 -5.99 5.34 -15.35
CA GLU A 313 -7.06 4.43 -14.90
C GLU A 313 -6.74 3.90 -13.50
N ASN A 314 -7.69 3.99 -12.56
CA ASN A 314 -7.49 3.62 -11.16
C ASN A 314 -8.46 2.54 -10.65
N VAL A 315 -8.02 1.84 -9.60
CA VAL A 315 -8.83 0.84 -8.86
C VAL A 315 -9.20 1.27 -7.44
N ASP A 316 -8.81 2.49 -7.05
CA ASP A 316 -9.15 3.10 -5.77
C ASP A 316 -10.49 3.87 -5.79
N LYS A 317 -10.86 4.40 -4.62
CA LYS A 317 -12.11 5.13 -4.33
C LYS A 317 -12.20 6.56 -4.89
N GLU A 318 -11.28 7.02 -5.74
CA GLU A 318 -11.31 8.41 -6.23
C GLU A 318 -12.57 8.72 -7.08
N PHE A 319 -13.06 7.77 -7.89
CA PHE A 319 -14.27 8.00 -8.69
C PHE A 319 -15.55 8.11 -7.82
N LEU A 320 -15.58 7.43 -6.66
CA LEU A 320 -16.64 7.62 -5.65
C LEU A 320 -16.59 9.05 -5.09
N ARG A 321 -15.38 9.56 -4.77
CA ARG A 321 -15.19 10.95 -4.32
C ARG A 321 -15.67 11.97 -5.36
N LEU A 322 -15.35 11.74 -6.63
CA LEU A 322 -15.77 12.63 -7.72
C LEU A 322 -17.30 12.63 -7.86
N TRP A 323 -17.95 11.47 -7.89
CA TRP A 323 -19.41 11.38 -7.96
C TRP A 323 -20.10 12.14 -6.83
N PHE A 324 -19.71 11.93 -5.57
CA PHE A 324 -20.30 12.66 -4.44
C PHE A 324 -20.09 14.19 -4.57
N ARG A 325 -18.89 14.63 -4.96
CA ARG A 325 -18.60 16.07 -5.22
C ARG A 325 -19.40 16.68 -6.38
N GLU A 326 -19.93 15.88 -7.29
CA GLU A 326 -20.76 16.33 -8.42
C GLU A 326 -22.26 16.39 -8.06
N HIS A 327 -22.67 15.76 -6.95
CA HIS A 327 -24.08 15.58 -6.57
C HIS A 327 -24.46 16.18 -5.20
N CYS A 328 -23.47 16.55 -4.36
CA CYS A 328 -23.66 17.19 -3.04
C CYS A 328 -22.40 17.98 -2.62
N ASN A 329 -22.48 18.81 -1.58
CA ASN A 329 -21.30 19.24 -0.82
C ASN A 329 -21.04 18.27 0.34
N PRO A 330 -20.11 17.30 0.22
CA PRO A 330 -19.94 16.24 1.21
C PRO A 330 -19.44 16.73 2.58
N TYR A 331 -18.92 17.96 2.66
CA TYR A 331 -18.43 18.56 3.90
C TYR A 331 -19.49 19.38 4.66
N GLU A 332 -20.54 19.86 3.98
CA GLU A 332 -21.53 20.78 4.57
C GLU A 332 -22.94 20.17 4.62
N ASP A 333 -23.33 19.33 3.65
CA ASP A 333 -24.70 18.80 3.56
C ASP A 333 -24.98 17.80 4.69
N GLU A 334 -25.99 18.05 5.53
CA GLU A 334 -26.35 17.17 6.66
C GLU A 334 -26.66 15.73 6.21
N VAL A 335 -27.35 15.59 5.07
CA VAL A 335 -27.71 14.32 4.45
C VAL A 335 -27.08 14.24 3.07
N LEU A 336 -26.37 13.14 2.80
CA LEU A 336 -25.78 12.86 1.49
C LEU A 336 -26.73 11.98 0.66
N PRO A 337 -26.70 12.07 -0.69
CA PRO A 337 -27.43 11.14 -1.55
C PRO A 337 -26.86 9.72 -1.42
N ASP A 338 -27.73 8.71 -1.49
CA ASP A 338 -27.30 7.31 -1.53
C ASP A 338 -26.42 7.03 -2.76
N ALA A 339 -25.33 6.29 -2.56
CA ALA A 339 -24.45 5.86 -3.65
C ALA A 339 -25.19 4.87 -4.59
N PRO A 340 -25.31 5.16 -5.89
CA PRO A 340 -26.04 4.30 -6.83
C PRO A 340 -25.49 2.87 -6.88
N THR A 341 -26.39 1.90 -7.11
CA THR A 341 -26.06 0.47 -7.24
C THR A 341 -24.91 0.21 -8.22
N GLU A 342 -24.86 0.94 -9.32
CA GLU A 342 -23.83 0.87 -10.37
C GLU A 342 -22.47 1.34 -9.84
N LEU A 343 -22.46 2.40 -9.03
CA LEU A 343 -21.27 2.97 -8.41
C LEU A 343 -20.69 2.03 -7.35
N VAL A 344 -21.56 1.44 -6.53
CA VAL A 344 -21.22 0.38 -5.56
C VAL A 344 -20.68 -0.88 -6.27
N SER A 345 -21.34 -1.30 -7.37
CA SER A 345 -20.95 -2.48 -8.14
C SER A 345 -19.58 -2.31 -8.82
N GLU A 346 -19.33 -1.15 -9.43
CA GLU A 346 -18.05 -0.81 -10.04
C GLU A 346 -16.93 -0.66 -8.98
N LEU A 347 -17.24 -0.18 -7.77
CA LEU A 347 -16.25 -0.11 -6.69
C LEU A 347 -15.86 -1.50 -6.17
N ALA A 348 -16.84 -2.38 -5.94
CA ALA A 348 -16.57 -3.76 -5.59
C ALA A 348 -15.75 -4.48 -6.68
N TRP A 349 -16.08 -4.26 -7.97
CA TRP A 349 -15.31 -4.78 -9.10
C TRP A 349 -13.86 -4.25 -9.11
N ARG A 350 -13.62 -2.95 -8.84
CA ARG A 350 -12.27 -2.38 -8.80
C ARG A 350 -11.45 -2.88 -7.61
N ILE A 351 -12.07 -2.96 -6.43
CA ILE A 351 -11.48 -3.56 -5.23
C ILE A 351 -11.15 -5.05 -5.46
N TRP A 352 -11.96 -5.78 -6.24
CA TRP A 352 -11.63 -7.13 -6.68
C TRP A 352 -10.51 -7.18 -7.75
N LYS A 353 -10.48 -6.24 -8.70
CA LYS A 353 -9.38 -6.11 -9.69
C LYS A 353 -8.03 -5.96 -9.00
N SER A 354 -7.93 -5.18 -7.90
CA SER A 354 -6.66 -5.02 -7.19
C SER A 354 -6.15 -6.32 -6.55
N ILE A 355 -7.04 -7.27 -6.19
CA ILE A 355 -6.63 -8.60 -5.71
C ILE A 355 -6.04 -9.45 -6.84
N LYS A 356 -6.63 -9.43 -8.04
CA LYS A 356 -6.14 -10.24 -9.17
C LYS A 356 -4.93 -9.59 -9.86
N GLY A 357 -4.78 -8.27 -9.72
CA GLY A 357 -3.52 -7.53 -9.86
C GLY A 357 -2.60 -7.63 -8.62
N ALA A 358 -2.82 -8.60 -7.74
CA ALA A 358 -1.95 -9.00 -6.66
C ALA A 358 -1.79 -10.54 -6.63
N PRO A 359 -0.79 -11.10 -5.92
CA PRO A 359 -0.35 -12.46 -6.20
C PRO A 359 -1.18 -13.54 -5.47
N LYS A 360 -2.30 -13.92 -6.08
CA LYS A 360 -3.16 -15.06 -5.68
C LYS A 360 -3.48 -15.11 -4.17
N ILE A 361 -4.27 -14.15 -3.69
CA ILE A 361 -5.18 -14.46 -2.57
C ILE A 361 -6.02 -15.67 -3.02
N LYS A 362 -6.13 -16.69 -2.16
CA LYS A 362 -6.74 -17.97 -2.50
C LYS A 362 -8.23 -17.78 -2.82
N GLU A 363 -8.65 -18.43 -3.91
CA GLU A 363 -10.06 -18.52 -4.34
C GLU A 363 -10.86 -19.41 -3.37
#